data_AF-A0A817W990-F1
#
_entry.id   AF-A0A817W990-F1
#
_cell.length_a   1.000
_cell.length_b   1.000
_cell.length_c   1.000
_cell.angle_alpha   90.00
_cell.angle_beta   90.00
_cell.angle_gamma   90.00
#
_symmetry.space_group_name_H-M   'P 1'
#
loop_
_entity.id
_entity.type
_entity.pdbx_description
1 polymer ?
#
loop_
_entity_poly.entity_id
_entity_poly.type
_entity_poly.pdbx_seq_one_letter_code
_entity_poly.pdbx_strand_id
1 'polypeptide(L)'
;MHVNIAHLSMKISELFEDSNDQKKDLLLKALRILETSVHLEYVATANCLMMIAEYYQKQNFDERASNYYIRALEKRKKIYPKDHFIILKTQSLIGTNGNQT
;
A
#
# COMPACT_ATOMS: atom_id res chain seq x y z
N MET A 1 -3.22 -5.18 -20.88
CA MET A 1 -3.42 -3.71 -20.94
C MET A 1 -3.96 -3.08 -19.64
N HIS A 2 -4.26 -3.82 -18.57
CA HIS A 2 -4.91 -3.24 -17.38
C HIS A 2 -3.96 -2.68 -16.30
N VAL A 3 -2.72 -3.18 -16.18
CA VAL A 3 -1.78 -2.74 -15.12
C VAL A 3 -1.38 -1.27 -15.23
N ASN A 4 -1.25 -0.73 -16.45
CA ASN A 4 -0.95 0.69 -16.65
C ASN A 4 -2.04 1.61 -16.07
N ILE A 5 -3.31 1.18 -16.12
CA ILE A 5 -4.42 1.92 -15.50
C ILE A 5 -4.27 1.94 -13.98
N ALA A 6 -3.82 0.83 -13.37
CA ALA A 6 -3.55 0.80 -11.94
C ALA A 6 -2.41 1.73 -11.54
N HIS A 7 -1.29 1.72 -12.27
CA HIS A 7 -0.18 2.64 -12.04
C HIS A 7 -0.58 4.11 -12.20
N LEU A 8 -1.34 4.42 -13.24
CA LEU A 8 -1.86 5.78 -13.44
C LEU A 8 -2.82 6.17 -12.31
N SER A 9 -3.70 5.26 -11.88
CA SER A 9 -4.63 5.50 -10.77
C SER A 9 -3.90 5.75 -9.46
N MET A 10 -2.83 5.00 -9.17
CA MET A 10 -1.94 5.27 -8.04
C MET A 10 -1.33 6.68 -8.17
N LYS A 11 -0.79 7.03 -9.34
CA LYS A 11 -0.19 8.36 -9.54
C LYS A 11 -1.19 9.51 -9.37
N ILE A 12 -2.40 9.36 -9.91
CA ILE A 12 -3.48 10.33 -9.76
C ILE A 12 -3.91 10.43 -8.29
N SER A 13 -3.95 9.32 -7.56
CA SER A 13 -4.31 9.30 -6.13
C SER A 13 -3.36 10.13 -5.26
N GLU A 14 -2.10 10.32 -5.66
CA GLU A 14 -1.13 11.18 -4.98
C GLU A 14 -1.51 12.67 -5.07
N LEU A 15 -2.28 13.07 -6.09
CA LEU A 15 -2.74 14.44 -6.28
C LEU A 15 -3.96 14.78 -5.40
N PHE A 16 -4.61 13.76 -4.85
CA PHE A 16 -5.74 13.95 -3.95
C PHE A 16 -5.25 14.12 -2.50
N GLU A 17 -5.93 15.02 -1.78
CA GLU A 17 -5.77 15.16 -0.34
C GLU A 17 -6.02 13.84 0.38
N ASP A 18 -5.37 13.66 1.52
CA ASP A 18 -5.45 12.41 2.28
C ASP A 18 -6.82 12.15 2.91
N SER A 19 -7.64 13.18 3.07
CA SER A 19 -9.02 13.09 3.53
C SER A 19 -10.01 12.73 2.41
N ASN A 20 -9.57 12.74 1.14
CA ASN A 20 -10.47 12.62 0.00
C ASN A 20 -10.86 11.17 -0.26
N ASP A 21 -12.15 10.86 -0.25
CA ASP A 21 -12.68 9.51 -0.51
C ASP A 21 -12.37 8.99 -1.93
N GLN A 22 -12.24 9.88 -2.93
CA GLN A 22 -11.86 9.49 -4.28
C GLN A 22 -10.46 8.86 -4.33
N LYS A 23 -9.55 9.30 -3.45
CA LYS A 23 -8.21 8.71 -3.30
C LYS A 23 -8.29 7.24 -2.93
N LYS A 24 -9.08 6.93 -1.90
CA LYS A 24 -9.33 5.57 -1.41
C LYS A 24 -9.93 4.70 -2.51
N ASP A 25 -10.95 5.19 -3.20
CA ASP A 25 -11.64 4.43 -4.23
C ASP A 25 -10.72 4.13 -5.42
N LEU A 26 -9.89 5.09 -5.83
CA LEU A 26 -8.88 4.89 -6.88
C LEU A 26 -7.84 3.85 -6.47
N LEU A 27 -7.33 3.92 -5.24
CA LEU A 27 -6.36 2.97 -4.72
C LEU A 27 -6.93 1.56 -4.59
N LEU A 28 -8.17 1.40 -4.10
CA LEU A 28 -8.81 0.09 -4.01
C LEU A 28 -9.07 -0.52 -5.40
N LYS A 29 -9.46 0.29 -6.39
CA LYS A 29 -9.58 -0.15 -7.78
C LYS A 29 -8.22 -0.57 -8.36
N ALA A 30 -7.18 0.21 -8.12
CA ALA A 30 -5.82 -0.12 -8.56
C ALA A 30 -5.34 -1.43 -7.94
N LEU A 31 -5.55 -1.63 -6.62
CA LEU A 31 -5.20 -2.86 -5.93
C LEU A 31 -5.89 -4.09 -6.56
N ARG A 32 -7.20 -3.99 -6.83
CA ARG A 32 -7.95 -5.07 -7.48
C ARG A 32 -7.39 -5.43 -8.86
N ILE A 33 -7.01 -4.44 -9.66
CA ILE A 33 -6.39 -4.68 -10.97
C ILE A 33 -5.03 -5.37 -10.80
N LEU A 34 -4.21 -4.91 -9.87
CA LEU A 34 -2.88 -5.47 -9.62
C LEU A 34 -2.96 -6.92 -9.10
N GLU A 35 -3.92 -7.23 -8.23
CA GLU A 35 -4.10 -8.59 -7.68
C GLU A 35 -4.70 -9.58 -8.68
N THR A 36 -5.44 -9.09 -9.69
CA THR A 36 -6.01 -9.92 -10.76
C THR A 36 -5.11 -10.01 -12.00
N SER A 37 -3.97 -9.32 -12.00
CA SER A 37 -3.01 -9.36 -13.10
C SER A 37 -2.37 -10.74 -13.20
N VAL A 38 -2.27 -11.26 -14.42
CA VAL A 38 -1.55 -12.51 -14.73
C VAL A 38 -0.03 -12.33 -14.56
N HIS A 39 0.46 -11.09 -14.68
CA HIS A 39 1.84 -10.76 -14.38
C HIS A 39 2.00 -10.48 -12.89
N LEU A 40 3.03 -11.05 -12.26
CA LEU A 40 3.32 -10.90 -10.83
C LEU A 40 3.80 -9.48 -10.52
N GLU A 41 2.87 -8.57 -10.27
CA GLU A 41 3.12 -7.15 -9.99
C GLU A 41 3.50 -6.89 -8.51
N TYR A 42 4.36 -7.72 -7.91
CA TYR A 42 4.60 -7.67 -6.47
C TYR A 42 5.04 -6.28 -5.96
N VAL A 43 5.86 -5.57 -6.74
CA VAL A 43 6.37 -4.24 -6.35
C VAL A 43 5.23 -3.22 -6.36
N ALA A 44 4.45 -3.19 -7.44
CA ALA A 44 3.32 -2.28 -7.58
C ALA A 44 2.21 -2.60 -6.57
N THR A 45 1.88 -3.88 -6.37
CA THR A 45 0.92 -4.31 -5.34
C THR A 45 1.37 -3.86 -3.95
N ALA A 46 2.64 -4.04 -3.59
CA ALA A 46 3.17 -3.61 -2.30
C ALA A 46 3.07 -2.08 -2.12
N ASN A 47 3.39 -1.31 -3.16
CA ASN A 47 3.30 0.14 -3.10
C ASN A 47 1.84 0.62 -3.01
N CYS A 48 0.92 -0.01 -3.75
CA CYS A 48 -0.51 0.31 -3.65
C CYS A 48 -1.06 0.03 -2.24
N LEU A 49 -0.69 -1.11 -1.64
CA LEU A 49 -1.05 -1.45 -0.26
C LEU A 49 -0.52 -0.42 0.75
N MET A 50 0.70 0.07 0.56
CA MET A 50 1.28 1.14 1.40
C MET A 50 0.48 2.43 1.32
N MET A 51 0.10 2.86 0.12
CA MET A 51 -0.68 4.09 -0.05
C MET A 51 -2.06 3.99 0.61
N ILE A 52 -2.68 2.81 0.57
CA ILE A 52 -3.95 2.55 1.27
C ILE A 52 -3.74 2.59 2.79
N ALA A 53 -2.65 2.01 3.28
CA ALA A 53 -2.30 2.05 4.70
C ALA A 53 -2.10 3.48 5.20
N GLU A 54 -1.32 4.29 4.46
CA GLU A 54 -1.08 5.70 4.76
C GLU A 54 -2.38 6.52 4.75
N TYR A 55 -3.28 6.26 3.79
CA TYR A 55 -4.62 6.86 3.77
C TYR A 55 -5.38 6.55 5.06
N TYR A 56 -5.46 5.29 5.49
CA TYR A 56 -6.17 4.93 6.72
C TYR A 56 -5.51 5.47 7.98
N GLN A 57 -4.17 5.52 8.03
CA GLN A 57 -3.42 6.06 9.16
C GLN A 57 -3.73 7.56 9.36
N LYS A 58 -3.77 8.33 8.27
CA LYS A 58 -4.12 9.77 8.34
C LYS A 58 -5.55 10.03 8.79
N GLN A 59 -6.42 9.03 8.64
CA GLN A 59 -7.80 9.05 9.12
C GLN A 59 -7.96 8.42 10.52
N ASN A 60 -6.85 8.14 11.23
CA ASN A 60 -6.80 7.51 12.55
C ASN A 60 -7.41 6.10 12.62
N PHE A 61 -7.42 5.37 11.49
CA PHE A 61 -7.83 3.97 11.44
C PHE A 61 -6.61 3.03 11.49
N ASP A 62 -5.87 3.06 12.60
CA ASP A 62 -4.56 2.40 12.72
C ASP A 62 -4.60 0.88 12.56
N GLU A 63 -5.67 0.22 13.01
CA GLU A 63 -5.85 -1.22 12.82
C GLU A 63 -5.98 -1.57 11.33
N ARG A 64 -6.77 -0.79 10.58
CA ARG A 64 -6.91 -0.96 9.13
C ARG A 64 -5.58 -0.69 8.44
N ALA A 65 -4.91 0.40 8.78
CA ALA A 65 -3.60 0.74 8.22
C ALA A 65 -2.58 -0.39 8.44
N SER A 66 -2.50 -0.93 9.66
CA SER A 66 -1.59 -2.02 10.03
C SER A 66 -1.82 -3.28 9.21
N ASN A 67 -3.09 -3.66 8.97
CA ASN A 67 -3.42 -4.79 8.11
C ASN A 67 -2.89 -4.61 6.67
N TYR A 68 -2.98 -3.40 6.12
CA TYR A 68 -2.42 -3.10 4.79
C TYR A 68 -0.89 -3.07 4.79
N TYR A 69 -0.25 -2.52 5.83
CA TYR A 69 1.22 -2.55 5.97
C TYR A 69 1.77 -3.98 6.06
N ILE A 70 1.10 -4.87 6.80
CA ILE A 70 1.49 -6.30 6.89
C ILE A 70 1.42 -6.96 5.52
N ARG A 71 0.32 -6.77 4.78
CA ARG A 71 0.20 -7.29 3.41
C ARG A 71 1.30 -6.74 2.48
N ALA A 72 1.64 -5.45 2.59
CA ALA A 72 2.73 -4.85 1.81
C ALA A 72 4.09 -5.49 2.15
N LEU A 73 4.34 -5.74 3.44
CA LEU A 73 5.55 -6.40 3.93
C LEU A 73 5.69 -7.82 3.38
N GLU A 74 4.61 -8.59 3.35
CA GLU A 74 4.60 -9.95 2.79
C GLU A 74 5.00 -9.96 1.30
N LYS A 75 4.48 -9.00 0.52
CA LYS A 75 4.88 -8.86 -0.90
C LYS A 75 6.35 -8.45 -1.02
N ARG A 76 6.81 -7.47 -0.22
CA ARG A 76 8.20 -6.98 -0.22
C ARG A 76 9.21 -8.08 0.16
N LYS A 77 8.87 -8.96 1.10
CA LYS A 77 9.69 -10.13 1.47
C LYS A 77 9.89 -11.14 0.33
N LYS A 78 9.00 -11.16 -0.67
CA LYS A 78 9.16 -12.01 -1.87
C LYS A 78 10.07 -11.38 -2.93
N ILE A 79 10.29 -10.08 -2.87
CA ILE A 79 11.07 -9.32 -3.86
C ILE A 79 12.50 -9.07 -3.37
N TYR A 80 12.64 -8.71 -2.10
CA TYR A 80 13.88 -8.20 -1.54
C TYR A 80 14.50 -9.15 -0.52
N PRO A 81 15.84 -9.19 -0.38
CA PRO A 81 16.52 -9.87 0.73
C PRO A 81 16.07 -9.31 2.09
N LYS A 82 16.17 -10.12 3.14
CA LYS A 82 15.65 -9.81 4.48
C LYS A 82 16.13 -8.46 5.05
N ASP A 83 17.38 -8.09 4.77
CA ASP A 83 18.01 -6.86 5.31
C ASP A 83 17.85 -5.65 4.40
N HIS A 84 17.05 -5.77 3.34
CA HIS A 84 16.83 -4.67 2.41
C HIS A 84 16.07 -3.53 3.11
N PHE A 85 16.55 -2.29 2.94
CA PHE A 85 16.01 -1.10 3.61
C PHE A 85 14.49 -0.95 3.47
N ILE A 86 13.92 -1.34 2.32
CA ILE A 86 12.46 -1.30 2.07
C ILE A 86 11.68 -2.21 3.04
N ILE A 87 12.21 -3.38 3.39
CA ILE A 87 11.59 -4.28 4.39
C ILE A 87 11.61 -3.62 5.76
N LEU A 88 12.77 -3.10 6.17
CA LEU A 88 12.95 -2.41 7.46
C LEU A 88 12.04 -1.19 7.59
N LYS A 89 11.95 -0.36 6.54
CA LYS A 89 11.03 0.79 6.49
C LYS A 89 9.58 0.36 6.69
N THR A 90 9.16 -0.72 6.04
CA THR A 90 7.78 -1.23 6.17
C THR A 90 7.51 -1.76 7.58
N GLN A 91 8.48 -2.45 8.18
CA GLN A 91 8.37 -2.96 9.55
C GLN A 91 8.28 -1.84 10.58
N SER A 92 9.05 -0.76 10.40
CA SER A 92 8.97 0.42 11.27
C SER A 92 7.56 1.01 11.31
N LEU A 93 6.87 1.07 10.16
CA LEU A 93 5.51 1.63 10.06
C LEU A 93 4.46 0.76 10.76
N ILE A 94 4.72 -0.54 10.93
CA ILE A 94 3.86 -1.44 11.72
C ILE A 94 4.15 -1.24 13.22
N GLY A 95 5.43 -1.11 13.60
CA GLY A 95 5.86 -0.96 14.98
C GLY A 95 5.48 0.39 15.61
N THR A 96 5.43 1.47 14.83
CA THR A 96 5.01 2.80 15.32
C THR A 96 3.52 2.86 15.67
N ASN A 97 2.69 2.02 15.04
CA ASN A 97 1.24 2.02 15.27
C ASN A 97 0.81 1.15 16.47
N GLY A 98 1.72 0.32 16.99
CA GLY A 98 1.49 -0.49 18.20
C GLY A 98 1.87 0.20 19.51
N ASN A 99 2.53 1.37 19.45
CA ASN A 99 3.03 2.10 20.63
C ASN A 99 2.17 3.34 20.96
N GLN A 100 0.84 3.22 20.82
CA GLN A 100 -0.11 4.17 21.38
C GLN A 100 -0.99 3.47 22.42
N THR A 101 -0.40 3.10 23.56
CA THR A 101 -1.11 2.82 24.82
C THR A 101 -0.28 3.32 25.98
#